data_AF-A0A3D3EH61-F1
#
_entry.id   AF-A0A3D3EH61-F1
#
_cell.length_a   1.000
_cell.length_b   1.000
_cell.length_c   1.000
_cell.angle_alpha   90.00
_cell.angle_beta   90.00
_cell.angle_gamma   90.00
#
_symmetry.space_group_name_H-M   'P 1'
#
loop_
_entity.id
_entity.type
_entity.pdbx_description
1 polymer ?
#
loop_
_entity_poly.entity_id
_entity_poly.type
_entity_poly.pdbx_seq_one_letter_code
_entity_poly.pdbx_strand_id
1 'polypeptide(L)'
;HDEDGLLVASADTRRGSYFCQAFGPDNAPIGAILDIDPQAVAAGETDLPDAWHGARIIGPGAAPLAAVCGGRLVANDDAAPVDAMQIAQLASIMIADEVALPPLQPLYV
;
A
#
# COMPACT_ATOMS: atom_id res chain seq x y z
N HIS A 1 -1.71 -10.23 -22.13
CA HIS A 1 -2.71 -9.54 -21.31
C HIS A 1 -3.16 -10.56 -20.29
N ASP A 2 -2.31 -10.82 -19.30
CA ASP A 2 -2.63 -11.61 -18.11
C ASP A 2 -2.52 -10.61 -16.97
N GLU A 3 -3.63 -9.91 -16.70
CA GLU A 3 -3.70 -8.79 -15.75
C GLU A 3 -4.56 -9.09 -14.52
N ASP A 4 -4.73 -10.37 -14.17
CA ASP A 4 -5.38 -10.77 -12.91
C ASP A 4 -4.35 -10.95 -11.78
N GLY A 5 -3.49 -9.94 -11.59
CA GLY A 5 -2.45 -9.93 -10.56
C GLY A 5 -2.89 -9.17 -9.31
N LEU A 6 -2.47 -9.65 -8.14
CA LEU A 6 -2.67 -8.98 -6.86
C LEU A 6 -1.96 -7.61 -6.88
N LEU A 7 -2.64 -6.56 -6.40
CA LEU A 7 -2.11 -5.19 -6.35
C LEU A 7 -1.88 -4.79 -4.89
N VAL A 8 -0.75 -4.18 -4.59
CA VAL A 8 -0.45 -3.59 -3.28
C VAL A 8 -0.36 -2.07 -3.45
N ALA A 9 -1.21 -1.33 -2.76
CA ALA A 9 -1.10 0.12 -2.67
C ALA A 9 -0.30 0.50 -1.44
N SER A 10 0.59 1.48 -1.58
CA SER A 10 1.41 2.00 -0.48
C SER A 10 1.19 3.49 -0.24
N ALA A 11 1.34 3.92 1.01
CA ALA A 11 1.33 5.31 1.43
C ALA A 11 2.49 5.57 2.41
N ASP A 12 3.22 6.67 2.21
CA ASP A 12 4.35 7.06 3.06
C ASP A 12 3.87 7.54 4.43
N THR A 13 4.38 6.91 5.50
CA THR A 13 4.05 7.28 6.89
C THR A 13 4.84 8.50 7.39
N ARG A 14 5.85 8.95 6.65
CA ARG A 14 6.88 9.93 7.04
C ARG A 14 7.81 9.47 8.18
N ARG A 15 7.76 8.20 8.56
CA ARG A 15 8.59 7.60 9.62
C ARG A 15 9.67 6.64 9.09
N GLY A 16 9.81 6.54 7.77
CA GLY A 16 10.70 5.55 7.12
C GLY A 16 10.01 4.22 6.79
N SER A 17 8.73 4.09 7.11
CA SER A 17 7.88 2.93 6.79
C SER A 17 6.70 3.32 5.89
N TYR A 18 5.98 2.33 5.37
CA TYR A 18 4.86 2.51 4.44
C TYR A 18 3.62 1.75 4.90
N PHE A 19 2.48 2.44 4.95
CA PHE A 19 1.20 1.76 5.05
C PHE A 19 0.89 1.06 3.74
N CYS A 20 0.65 -0.25 3.79
CA CYS A 20 0.44 -1.10 2.62
C CYS A 20 -0.86 -1.89 2.74
N GLN A 21 -1.67 -1.91 1.68
CA GLN A 21 -2.88 -2.72 1.59
C GLN A 21 -2.87 -3.51 0.28
N ALA A 22 -3.12 -4.81 0.37
CA ALA A 22 -3.31 -5.65 -0.80
C ALA A 22 -4.76 -5.60 -1.29
N PHE A 23 -4.93 -5.77 -2.60
CA PHE A 23 -6.19 -5.82 -3.31
C PHE A 23 -6.19 -6.99 -4.29
N GLY A 24 -7.30 -7.74 -4.30
CA GLY A 24 -7.54 -8.82 -5.24
C GLY A 24 -7.84 -8.31 -6.65
N PRO A 25 -7.99 -9.23 -7.63
CA PRO A 25 -8.31 -8.88 -9.02
C PRO A 25 -9.70 -8.22 -9.16
N ASP A 26 -10.60 -8.40 -8.20
CA ASP A 26 -11.90 -7.73 -8.10
C ASP A 26 -11.81 -6.34 -7.44
N ASN A 27 -10.61 -5.87 -7.13
CA ASN A 27 -10.32 -4.67 -6.34
C ASN A 27 -10.81 -4.73 -4.89
N ALA A 28 -11.16 -5.92 -4.37
CA ALA A 28 -11.51 -6.08 -2.97
C ALA A 28 -10.24 -6.04 -2.10
N PRO A 29 -10.24 -5.35 -0.95
CA PRO A 29 -9.11 -5.34 -0.03
C PRO A 29 -8.90 -6.74 0.57
N ILE A 30 -7.64 -7.18 0.58
CA ILE A 30 -7.21 -8.46 1.15
C ILE A 30 -6.45 -8.20 2.46
N GLY A 31 -7.03 -8.61 3.57
CA GLY A 31 -6.43 -8.42 4.90
C GLY A 31 -6.46 -6.97 5.38
N ALA A 32 -5.69 -6.68 6.42
CA ALA A 32 -5.59 -5.34 7.02
C ALA A 32 -4.47 -4.51 6.38
N ILE A 33 -4.52 -3.20 6.60
CA ILE A 33 -3.40 -2.29 6.30
C ILE A 33 -2.23 -2.66 7.22
N LEU A 34 -1.05 -2.86 6.64
CA LEU A 34 0.18 -3.17 7.35
C LEU A 34 1.12 -1.97 7.31
N ASP A 35 1.83 -1.69 8.41
CA ASP A 35 2.93 -0.72 8.43
C ASP A 35 4.25 -1.47 8.17
N ILE A 36 4.84 -1.28 6.99
CA ILE A 36 6.01 -2.03 6.52
C ILE A 36 7.24 -1.13 6.51
N ASP A 37 8.24 -1.48 7.31
CA ASP A 37 9.58 -0.89 7.26
C ASP A 37 10.47 -1.68 6.28
N PRO A 38 10.92 -1.08 5.16
CA PRO A 38 11.83 -1.75 4.23
C PRO A 38 13.13 -2.24 4.87
N GLN A 39 13.65 -1.56 5.90
CA GLN A 39 14.89 -1.95 6.59
C GLN A 39 14.68 -3.23 7.41
N ALA A 40 13.57 -3.32 8.14
CA ALA A 40 13.20 -4.54 8.86
C ALA A 40 12.97 -5.72 7.91
N VAL A 41 12.41 -5.48 6.72
CA VAL A 41 12.28 -6.50 5.67
C VAL A 41 13.65 -6.92 5.13
N ALA A 42 14.54 -5.96 4.84
CA ALA A 42 15.90 -6.25 4.36
C ALA A 42 16.73 -7.04 5.39
N ALA A 43 16.51 -6.79 6.68
CA ALA A 43 17.15 -7.51 7.79
C ALA A 43 16.52 -8.88 8.08
N GLY A 44 15.38 -9.21 7.46
CA GLY A 44 14.62 -10.44 7.72
C GLY A 44 13.90 -10.45 9.07
N GLU A 45 13.74 -9.28 9.71
CA GLU A 45 13.04 -9.11 10.99
C GLU A 45 11.53 -9.09 10.80
N THR A 46 11.08 -8.58 9.65
CA THR A 46 9.67 -8.56 9.25
C THR A 46 9.52 -9.32 7.94
N ASP A 47 8.60 -10.27 7.92
CA ASP A 47 8.24 -10.98 6.69
C ASP A 47 7.01 -10.37 6.02
N LEU A 48 6.96 -10.44 4.69
CA LEU A 48 5.77 -10.06 3.96
C LEU A 48 4.76 -11.21 3.94
N PRO A 49 3.45 -10.92 3.91
CA PRO A 49 2.44 -11.97 3.75
C PRO A 49 2.70 -12.79 2.49
N ASP A 50 2.65 -14.12 2.58
CA ASP A 50 2.87 -15.01 1.43
C ASP A 50 1.93 -14.72 0.25
N ALA A 51 0.73 -14.24 0.54
CA ALA A 51 -0.26 -13.86 -0.46
C ALA A 51 0.19 -12.69 -1.35
N TRP A 52 1.20 -11.92 -0.95
CA TRP A 52 1.71 -10.78 -1.71
C TRP A 52 2.78 -11.17 -2.72
N HIS A 53 3.21 -12.44 -2.74
CA HIS A 53 4.21 -12.92 -3.68
C HIS A 53 3.79 -12.72 -5.15
N GLY A 54 4.62 -12.00 -5.90
CA GLY A 54 4.38 -11.66 -7.30
C GLY A 54 3.41 -10.49 -7.49
N ALA A 55 2.96 -9.85 -6.41
CA ALA A 55 2.07 -8.70 -6.49
C ALA A 55 2.78 -7.48 -7.08
N ARG A 56 2.02 -6.68 -7.81
CA ARG A 56 2.47 -5.36 -8.26
C ARG A 56 2.28 -4.38 -7.12
N ILE A 57 3.28 -3.55 -6.83
CA ILE A 57 3.16 -2.49 -5.83
C ILE A 57 3.15 -1.10 -6.49
N ILE A 58 2.26 -0.24 -6.01
CA ILE A 58 2.10 1.15 -6.45
C ILE A 58 2.23 2.13 -5.27
N GLY A 59 2.44 3.42 -5.59
CA GLY A 59 2.55 4.48 -4.61
C GLY A 59 3.98 4.69 -4.08
N PRO A 60 4.17 5.56 -3.07
CA PRO A 60 5.49 5.99 -2.62
C PRO A 60 6.42 4.87 -2.12
N GLY A 61 5.85 3.76 -1.65
CA GLY A 61 6.59 2.58 -1.19
C GLY A 61 7.01 1.61 -2.29
N ALA A 62 6.57 1.81 -3.54
CA ALA A 62 6.76 0.81 -4.61
C ALA A 62 8.23 0.46 -4.87
N ALA A 63 9.05 1.45 -5.22
CA ALA A 63 10.48 1.26 -5.45
C ALA A 63 11.25 0.73 -4.21
N PRO A 64 11.16 1.36 -3.03
CA PRO A 64 11.93 0.92 -1.88
C PRO A 64 11.55 -0.47 -1.38
N LEU A 65 10.26 -0.84 -1.41
CA LEU A 65 9.82 -2.17 -1.00
C LEU A 65 10.19 -3.23 -2.04
N ALA A 66 9.97 -2.97 -3.34
CA ALA A 66 10.37 -3.92 -4.38
C ALA A 66 11.87 -4.25 -4.34
N ALA A 67 12.72 -3.25 -4.03
CA ALA A 67 14.17 -3.44 -3.91
C ALA A 67 14.58 -4.39 -2.78
N VAL A 68 13.93 -4.33 -1.62
CA VAL A 68 14.27 -5.15 -0.46
C VAL A 68 13.56 -6.50 -0.43
N CYS A 69 12.48 -6.65 -1.21
CA CYS A 69 11.64 -7.84 -1.18
C CYS A 69 12.10 -8.97 -2.10
N GLY A 70 13.19 -8.83 -2.85
CA GLY A 70 13.80 -9.93 -3.60
C GLY A 70 12.91 -10.55 -4.69
N GLY A 71 12.08 -9.76 -5.35
CA GLY A 71 11.15 -10.22 -6.40
C GLY A 71 9.79 -10.69 -5.88
N ARG A 72 9.56 -10.66 -4.56
CA ARG A 72 8.25 -10.93 -3.97
C ARG A 72 7.23 -9.83 -4.25
N LEU A 73 7.70 -8.60 -4.41
CA LEU A 73 6.93 -7.46 -4.91
C LEU A 73 7.61 -6.92 -6.16
N VAL A 74 6.81 -6.52 -7.14
CA VAL A 74 7.27 -5.90 -8.38
C VAL A 74 6.75 -4.47 -8.43
N ALA A 75 7.64 -3.48 -8.46
CA ALA A 75 7.25 -2.09 -8.62
C ALA A 75 6.50 -1.90 -9.95
N ASN A 76 5.34 -1.24 -9.88
CA ASN A 76 4.58 -0.83 -11.05
C ASN A 76 4.74 0.68 -11.24
N ASP A 77 5.74 1.06 -12.03
CA ASP A 77 6.11 2.45 -12.31
C ASP A 77 5.15 3.13 -13.31
N ASP A 78 4.30 2.35 -13.99
CA ASP A 78 3.31 2.87 -14.93
C ASP A 78 2.05 3.43 -14.24
N ALA A 79 1.86 3.08 -12.96
CA ALA A 79 0.72 3.55 -12.19
C ALA A 79 0.88 5.02 -11.82
N ALA A 80 -0.08 5.86 -12.25
CA ALA A 80 -0.13 7.24 -11.81
C ALA A 80 -0.26 7.31 -10.28
N PRO A 81 0.51 8.18 -9.60
CA PRO A 81 0.37 8.36 -8.16
C PRO A 81 -1.02 8.91 -7.82
N VAL A 82 -1.55 8.51 -6.67
CA VAL A 82 -2.79 9.08 -6.14
C VAL A 82 -2.54 10.55 -5.79
N ASP A 83 -3.27 11.45 -6.44
CA ASP A 83 -3.10 12.89 -6.27
C ASP A 83 -3.99 13.48 -5.16
N ALA A 84 -3.72 14.74 -4.81
CA ALA A 84 -4.47 15.46 -3.76
C ALA A 84 -5.95 15.68 -4.11
N MET A 85 -6.29 15.84 -5.40
CA MET A 85 -7.67 15.98 -5.86
C MET A 85 -8.44 14.67 -5.69
N GLN A 86 -7.84 13.53 -6.05
CA GLN A 86 -8.42 12.21 -5.87
C GLN A 86 -8.67 11.91 -4.39
N ILE A 87 -7.73 12.27 -3.51
CA ILE A 87 -7.90 12.16 -2.05
C ILE A 87 -9.06 13.03 -1.57
N ALA A 88 -9.14 14.29 -2.03
CA ALA A 88 -10.23 15.19 -1.65
C ALA A 88 -11.60 14.71 -2.14
N GLN A 89 -11.66 14.15 -3.36
CA GLN A 89 -12.87 13.54 -3.92
C GLN A 89 -13.29 12.31 -3.12
N LEU A 90 -12.36 11.42 -2.78
CA LEU A 90 -12.64 10.26 -1.95
C LEU A 90 -13.17 10.67 -0.57
N ALA A 91 -12.53 11.64 0.08
CA ALA A 91 -12.99 12.18 1.36
C ALA A 91 -14.40 12.78 1.27
N SER A 92 -14.70 13.51 0.18
CA SER A 92 -16.03 14.07 -0.05
C SER A 92 -17.11 12.99 -0.17
N ILE A 93 -16.82 11.89 -0.86
CA ILE A 93 -17.75 10.75 -1.01
C ILE A 93 -17.96 10.09 0.35
N MET A 94 -16.89 9.79 1.09
CA MET A 94 -16.96 9.14 2.40
C MET A 94 -17.78 9.96 3.41
N ILE A 95 -17.63 11.30 3.41
CA ILE A 95 -18.41 12.19 4.27
C ILE A 95 -19.88 12.21 3.84
N ALA A 96 -20.17 12.27 2.55
CA ALA A 96 -21.53 12.27 2.04
C ALA A 96 -22.27 10.96 2.34
N ASP A 97 -21.56 9.84 2.31
CA ASP A 97 -22.08 8.50 2.59
C ASP A 97 -22.04 8.13 4.08
N GLU A 98 -21.70 9.09 4.96
CA GLU A 98 -21.58 8.91 6.42
C GLU A 98 -20.69 7.72 6.82
N VAL A 99 -19.64 7.43 6.03
CA VAL A 99 -18.69 6.35 6.30
C VAL A 99 -17.89 6.70 7.55
N ALA A 100 -17.95 5.83 8.56
CA ALA A 100 -17.17 5.99 9.77
C ALA A 100 -15.65 5.95 9.46
N LEU A 101 -15.00 7.10 9.60
CA LEU A 101 -13.55 7.20 9.43
C LEU A 101 -12.83 6.67 10.67
N PRO A 102 -11.76 5.87 10.51
CA PRO A 102 -10.94 5.47 11.64
C PRO A 102 -10.33 6.71 12.31
N PRO A 103 -10.16 6.69 13.65
CA PRO A 103 -9.59 7.83 14.36
C PRO A 103 -8.19 8.13 13.83
N LEU A 104 -7.87 9.42 13.66
CA LEU A 104 -6.53 9.85 13.30
C LEU A 104 -5.56 9.42 14.39
N GLN A 105 -4.57 8.61 14.02
CA GLN A 105 -3.41 8.40 14.88
C GLN A 105 -2.45 9.59 14.72
N PRO A 106 -2.03 10.25 15.82
CA PRO A 106 -1.07 11.34 15.74
C PRO A 106 0.21 10.91 15.03
N LEU A 107 0.70 11.74 14.11
CA LEU A 107 1.99 11.50 13.42
C LEU A 107 3.19 11.68 14.36
N TYR A 108 3.03 12.46 15.43
CA TYR A 108 4.01 12.68 16.48
C TYR A 108 3.29 12.57 17.84
N VAL A 109 3.83 11.74 18.74
CA VAL A 109 3.49 11.71 20.17
C VAL A 109 4.74 12.05 20.98
#